data_AF-A0AAD8EHQ4-F1
#
_entry.id   AF-A0AAD8EHQ4-F1
#
_cell.length_a   1.000
_cell.length_b   1.000
_cell.length_c   1.000
_cell.angle_alpha   90.00
_cell.angle_beta   90.00
_cell.angle_gamma   90.00
#
_symmetry.space_group_name_H-M   'P 1'
#
loop_
_entity.id
_entity.type
_entity.pdbx_description
1 polymer ?
#
loop_
_entity_poly.entity_id
_entity_poly.type
_entity_poly.pdbx_seq_one_letter_code
_entity_poly.pdbx_strand_id
1 'polypeptide(L)'
;MVYFKPHDLGCFKSLLKCIIVNNPFENIVVNLYGESFMRDLTFDGIELSETKTWNQKKGEDPKPPIYHLDYGLCNLNTLKRHSFKITNHSRTQAYCFDWDSHLNVLFTPTSGHVASRQSKNITATFLSSTPEVLEKVEIQCNFARIKIKGKYNDMTSVWDDRQTLAKWSRSPPVIESSDEETIESNDQY
;
A
#
# COMPACT_ATOMS: atom_id res chain seq x y z
N MET A 1 -27.97 5.74 -24.96
CA MET A 1 -27.03 5.99 -23.85
C MET A 1 -25.65 5.49 -24.28
N VAL A 2 -24.61 6.32 -24.19
CA VAL A 2 -23.25 5.97 -24.62
C VAL A 2 -22.44 5.62 -23.37
N TYR A 3 -21.76 4.47 -23.38
CA TYR A 3 -20.93 4.01 -22.26
C TYR A 3 -19.46 3.98 -22.69
N PHE A 4 -18.57 4.45 -21.82
CA PHE A 4 -17.12 4.32 -21.99
C PHE A 4 -16.61 3.16 -21.13
N LYS A 5 -16.13 2.08 -21.78
CA LYS A 5 -15.57 0.87 -21.14
C LYS A 5 -14.22 0.51 -21.80
N PRO A 6 -13.16 1.29 -21.54
CA PRO A 6 -11.85 1.05 -22.14
C PRO A 6 -11.27 -0.28 -21.63
N HIS A 7 -10.72 -1.09 -22.54
CA HIS A 7 -9.98 -2.31 -22.18
C HIS A 7 -8.48 -2.05 -22.00
N ASP A 8 -7.98 -0.98 -22.61
CA ASP A 8 -6.58 -0.60 -22.58
C ASP A 8 -6.38 0.78 -21.92
N LEU A 9 -5.13 1.10 -21.61
CA LEU A 9 -4.71 2.41 -21.09
C LEU A 9 -4.41 3.38 -22.25
N GLY A 10 -4.88 4.62 -22.15
CA GLY A 10 -4.53 5.70 -23.07
C GLY A 10 -5.71 6.53 -23.56
N CYS A 11 -5.47 7.27 -24.65
CA CYS A 11 -6.47 8.16 -25.26
C CYS A 11 -7.25 7.43 -26.37
N PHE A 12 -8.57 7.44 -26.25
CA PHE A 12 -9.52 6.86 -27.21
C PHE A 12 -10.24 7.97 -27.94
N LYS A 13 -10.39 7.79 -29.26
CA LYS A 13 -11.17 8.67 -30.13
C LYS A 13 -12.19 7.81 -30.85
N SER A 14 -13.44 8.26 -30.90
CA SER A 14 -14.50 7.60 -31.62
C SER A 14 -15.42 8.62 -32.28
N LEU A 15 -16.10 8.17 -33.33
CA LEU A 15 -17.03 8.99 -34.10
C LEU A 15 -18.42 8.39 -33.96
N LEU A 16 -19.36 9.14 -33.37
CA LEU A 16 -20.76 8.78 -33.37
C LEU A 16 -21.45 9.53 -34.52
N LYS A 17 -21.91 8.78 -35.52
CA LYS A 17 -22.71 9.32 -36.62
C LYS A 17 -24.19 9.01 -36.37
N CYS A 18 -24.99 10.06 -36.27
CA CYS A 18 -26.44 9.97 -36.18
C CYS A 18 -27.06 10.40 -37.51
N ILE A 19 -27.97 9.59 -38.03
CA ILE A 19 -28.69 9.85 -39.28
C ILE A 19 -30.16 10.03 -38.93
N ILE A 20 -30.76 11.09 -39.44
CA ILE A 20 -32.19 11.34 -39.27
C ILE A 20 -32.94 10.60 -40.38
N VAL A 21 -33.85 9.71 -39.98
CA VAL A 21 -34.69 8.97 -40.92
C VAL A 21 -35.53 9.96 -41.73
N ASN A 22 -35.56 9.81 -43.06
CA ASN A 22 -36.24 10.69 -44.01
C ASN A 22 -35.66 12.11 -44.15
N ASN A 23 -34.46 12.39 -43.65
CA ASN A 23 -33.74 13.64 -43.93
C ASN A 23 -32.32 13.35 -44.44
N PRO A 24 -32.10 13.20 -45.76
CA PRO A 24 -30.79 12.85 -46.31
C PRO A 24 -29.75 13.96 -46.23
N PHE A 25 -30.15 15.19 -45.85
CA PHE A 25 -29.26 16.35 -45.79
C PHE A 25 -28.69 16.60 -44.39
N GLU A 26 -29.24 15.96 -43.35
CA GLU A 26 -28.88 16.23 -41.96
C GLU A 26 -28.20 15.01 -41.32
N ASN A 27 -26.87 15.09 -41.22
CA ASN A 27 -26.05 14.12 -40.53
C ASN A 27 -25.42 14.80 -39.32
N ILE A 28 -25.67 14.28 -38.11
CA ILE A 28 -25.01 14.76 -36.90
C ILE A 28 -23.80 13.86 -36.64
N VAL A 29 -22.64 14.48 -36.52
CA VAL A 29 -21.38 13.80 -36.22
C VAL A 29 -20.87 14.30 -34.88
N VAL A 30 -20.75 13.40 -33.92
CA VAL A 30 -20.25 13.70 -32.58
C VAL A 30 -18.89 13.02 -32.42
N ASN A 31 -17.85 13.82 -32.20
CA ASN A 31 -16.55 13.32 -31.81
C ASN A 31 -16.57 12.98 -30.32
N LEU A 32 -16.24 11.73 -30.01
CA LEU A 32 -16.09 11.24 -28.65
C LEU A 32 -14.61 11.10 -28.34
N TYR A 33 -14.19 11.71 -27.23
CA TYR A 33 -12.83 11.59 -26.69
C TYR A 33 -12.93 10.98 -25.30
N GLY A 34 -12.12 9.96 -25.03
CA GLY A 34 -12.01 9.36 -23.71
C GLY A 34 -10.54 9.15 -23.38
N GLU A 35 -10.19 9.25 -22.11
CA GLU A 35 -8.86 8.90 -21.61
C GLU A 35 -9.03 7.87 -20.51
N SER A 36 -8.20 6.82 -20.55
CA SER A 36 -8.05 5.88 -19.45
C SER A 36 -6.62 5.93 -18.96
N PHE A 37 -6.47 5.96 -17.65
CA PHE A 37 -5.18 5.87 -16.99
C PHE A 37 -5.30 4.92 -15.81
N MET A 38 -4.19 4.27 -15.47
CA MET A 38 -4.07 3.45 -14.27
C MET A 38 -3.02 4.09 -13.39
N ARG A 39 -3.35 4.34 -12.13
CA ARG A 39 -2.37 4.83 -11.16
C ARG A 39 -1.37 3.73 -10.87
N ASP A 40 -0.13 4.11 -10.63
CA ASP A 40 0.93 3.16 -10.24
C ASP A 40 0.53 2.39 -8.98
N LEU A 41 -0.14 3.03 -8.02
CA LEU A 41 -0.55 2.42 -6.76
C LEU A 41 -2.07 2.47 -6.59
N THR A 42 -2.67 1.34 -6.24
CA THR A 42 -4.09 1.21 -5.88
C THR A 42 -4.26 0.50 -4.55
N PHE A 43 -5.34 0.82 -3.84
CA PHE A 43 -5.80 0.02 -2.69
C PHE A 43 -6.95 -0.86 -3.15
N ASP A 44 -6.69 -2.16 -3.20
CA ASP A 44 -7.67 -3.16 -3.61
C ASP A 44 -8.39 -3.69 -2.37
N GLY A 45 -9.71 -3.81 -2.45
CA GLY A 45 -10.53 -4.31 -1.34
C GLY A 45 -11.13 -3.20 -0.46
N ILE A 46 -10.88 -1.93 -0.77
CA ILE A 46 -11.55 -0.78 -0.17
C ILE A 46 -12.06 0.18 -1.23
N GLU A 47 -13.12 0.90 -0.92
CA GLU A 47 -13.82 1.74 -1.88
C GLU A 47 -13.05 3.03 -2.15
N LEU A 48 -12.81 3.33 -3.43
CA LEU A 48 -12.25 4.60 -3.84
C LEU A 48 -13.36 5.66 -3.81
N SER A 49 -13.20 6.68 -2.98
CA SER A 49 -14.03 7.87 -3.06
C SER A 49 -13.65 8.62 -4.33
N GLU A 50 -14.49 8.54 -5.36
CA GLU A 50 -14.32 9.36 -6.57
C GLU A 50 -14.43 10.84 -6.19
N THR A 51 -13.29 11.49 -5.94
CA THR A 51 -13.25 12.95 -6.02
C THR A 51 -13.47 13.29 -7.49
N LYS A 52 -14.48 14.12 -7.78
CA LYS A 52 -14.76 14.62 -9.13
C LYS A 52 -13.55 15.42 -9.63
N THR A 53 -12.54 14.73 -10.15
CA THR A 53 -11.29 15.28 -10.70
C THR A 53 -11.54 16.12 -11.94
N TRP A 54 -12.74 16.06 -12.52
CA TRP A 54 -13.15 16.88 -13.67
C TRP A 54 -13.10 18.41 -13.40
N ASN A 55 -13.16 18.83 -12.14
CA ASN A 55 -13.13 20.25 -11.77
C ASN A 55 -11.77 20.74 -11.27
N GLN A 56 -10.66 20.04 -11.55
CA GLN A 56 -9.33 20.57 -11.24
C GLN A 56 -9.09 21.85 -12.06
N LYS A 57 -8.97 22.98 -11.36
CA LYS A 57 -8.57 24.23 -12.00
C LYS A 57 -7.15 24.06 -12.51
N LYS A 58 -6.90 24.55 -13.73
CA LYS A 58 -5.60 24.51 -14.37
C LYS A 58 -4.57 25.22 -13.47
N GLY A 59 -3.63 24.47 -12.89
CA GLY A 59 -2.56 24.99 -12.03
C GLY A 59 -2.55 24.50 -10.57
N GLU A 60 -3.53 23.70 -10.14
CA GLU A 60 -3.51 23.04 -8.82
C GLU A 60 -2.81 21.68 -8.88
N ASP A 61 -2.10 21.32 -7.81
CA ASP A 61 -1.48 20.01 -7.68
C ASP A 61 -2.56 18.90 -7.69
N PRO A 62 -2.29 17.74 -8.32
CA PRO A 62 -3.26 16.66 -8.38
C PRO A 62 -3.58 16.16 -6.96
N LYS A 63 -4.84 16.32 -6.55
CA LYS A 63 -5.31 15.82 -5.25
C LYS A 63 -5.12 14.30 -5.17
N PRO A 64 -4.55 13.77 -4.07
CA PRO A 64 -4.39 12.33 -3.90
C PRO A 64 -5.75 11.61 -3.84
N PRO A 65 -5.82 10.33 -4.25
CA PRO A 65 -7.03 9.54 -4.12
C PRO A 65 -7.38 9.30 -2.66
N ILE A 66 -8.67 9.30 -2.34
CA ILE A 66 -9.20 9.03 -1.00
C ILE A 66 -9.88 7.66 -1.03
N TYR A 67 -9.54 6.78 -0.10
CA TYR A 67 -10.17 5.47 0.05
C TYR A 67 -10.92 5.42 1.38
N HIS A 68 -12.09 4.78 1.38
CA HIS A 68 -12.93 4.63 2.57
C HIS A 68 -12.68 3.31 3.27
N LEU A 69 -12.41 3.41 4.58
CA LEU A 69 -12.29 2.28 5.46
C LEU A 69 -13.48 2.30 6.43
N ASP A 70 -14.50 1.50 6.11
CA ASP A 70 -15.70 1.39 6.92
C ASP A 70 -15.65 0.14 7.81
N TYR A 71 -15.86 0.34 9.12
CA TYR A 71 -15.98 -0.72 10.11
C TYR A 71 -17.44 -0.93 10.57
N GLY A 72 -18.36 -0.05 10.16
CA GLY A 72 -19.73 -0.01 10.63
C GLY A 72 -19.83 0.19 12.14
N LEU A 73 -20.84 -0.44 12.76
CA LEU A 73 -21.03 -0.40 14.21
C LEU A 73 -20.03 -1.33 14.92
N CYS A 74 -19.22 -0.75 15.79
CA CYS A 74 -18.20 -1.46 16.56
C CYS A 74 -18.53 -1.48 18.06
N ASN A 75 -18.35 -2.64 18.69
CA ASN A 75 -18.48 -2.76 20.14
C ASN A 75 -17.21 -2.23 20.84
N LEU A 76 -17.38 -1.64 22.02
CA LEU A 76 -16.25 -1.23 22.85
C LEU A 76 -15.36 -2.42 23.21
N ASN A 77 -14.07 -2.14 23.34
CA ASN A 77 -13.02 -3.10 23.71
C ASN A 77 -13.00 -4.35 22.82
N THR A 78 -13.53 -4.25 21.59
CA THR A 78 -13.56 -5.35 20.63
C THR A 78 -12.73 -4.96 19.41
N LEU A 79 -11.71 -5.77 19.12
CA LEU A 79 -10.89 -5.59 17.91
C LEU A 79 -11.72 -5.92 16.66
N LYS A 80 -11.75 -4.99 15.70
CA LYS A 80 -12.30 -5.20 14.36
C LYS A 80 -11.19 -5.09 13.34
N ARG A 81 -11.18 -5.97 12.35
CA ARG A 81 -10.12 -6.02 11.33
C ARG A 81 -10.73 -5.91 9.95
N HIS A 82 -10.08 -5.14 9.09
CA HIS A 82 -10.39 -5.03 7.68
C HIS A 82 -9.08 -5.24 6.91
N SER A 83 -9.06 -6.23 6.01
CA SER A 83 -7.90 -6.55 5.19
C SER A 83 -8.08 -6.03 3.77
N PHE A 84 -7.08 -5.31 3.28
CA PHE A 84 -7.01 -4.80 1.92
C PHE A 84 -5.58 -4.92 1.42
N LYS A 85 -5.30 -4.46 0.20
CA LYS A 85 -4.00 -4.66 -0.43
C LYS A 85 -3.54 -3.43 -1.17
N ILE A 86 -2.28 -3.07 -0.98
CA ILE A 86 -1.59 -2.08 -1.81
C ILE A 86 -1.05 -2.81 -3.03
N THR A 87 -1.48 -2.43 -4.24
CA THR A 87 -1.02 -3.04 -5.49
C THR A 87 -0.24 -2.03 -6.31
N ASN A 88 0.98 -2.42 -6.70
CA ASN A 88 1.84 -1.64 -7.57
C ASN A 88 1.75 -2.13 -9.02
N HIS A 89 1.10 -1.34 -9.86
CA HIS A 89 0.93 -1.58 -11.29
C HIS A 89 2.12 -1.10 -12.11
N SER A 90 3.06 -0.35 -11.53
CA SER A 90 4.25 0.11 -12.24
C SER A 90 5.04 -1.08 -12.79
N ARG A 91 5.63 -0.91 -13.98
CA ARG A 91 6.48 -1.91 -14.63
C ARG A 91 7.92 -1.89 -14.12
N THR A 92 8.38 -0.75 -13.61
CA THR A 92 9.80 -0.53 -13.32
C THR A 92 10.04 0.07 -11.93
N GLN A 93 9.04 0.74 -11.36
CA GLN A 93 9.23 1.45 -10.09
C GLN A 93 8.84 0.55 -8.91
N ALA A 94 9.64 0.65 -7.85
CA ALA A 94 9.27 0.15 -6.53
C ALA A 94 8.93 1.36 -5.63
N TYR A 95 8.08 1.10 -4.64
CA TYR A 95 7.64 2.11 -3.70
C TYR A 95 7.86 1.62 -2.27
N CYS A 96 8.21 2.52 -1.35
CA CYS A 96 7.97 2.29 0.07
C CYS A 96 6.71 3.05 0.51
N PHE A 97 6.04 2.52 1.52
CA PHE A 97 4.89 3.13 2.16
C PHE A 97 5.09 3.24 3.67
N ASP A 98 4.41 4.22 4.26
CA ASP A 98 4.37 4.48 5.68
C ASP A 98 3.00 5.05 6.08
N TRP A 99 2.38 4.51 7.13
CA TRP A 99 1.09 4.97 7.63
C TRP A 99 1.27 5.91 8.82
N ASP A 100 0.53 7.03 8.81
CA ASP A 100 0.46 7.89 9.98
C ASP A 100 -0.18 7.16 11.17
N SER A 101 0.32 7.43 12.37
CA SER A 101 -0.24 6.87 13.60
C SER A 101 -1.66 7.42 13.86
N HIS A 102 -2.58 6.53 14.23
CA HIS A 102 -3.93 6.89 14.63
C HIS A 102 -4.28 6.26 15.98
N LEU A 103 -5.08 6.94 16.81
CA LEU A 103 -5.40 6.50 18.16
C LEU A 103 -6.12 5.14 18.20
N ASN A 104 -7.12 4.98 17.33
CA ASN A 104 -8.00 3.80 17.35
C ASN A 104 -7.76 2.83 16.19
N VAL A 105 -6.84 3.13 15.28
CA VAL A 105 -6.62 2.32 14.07
C VAL A 105 -5.13 2.02 13.95
N LEU A 106 -4.80 0.73 13.91
CA LEU A 106 -3.46 0.23 13.69
C LEU A 106 -3.39 -0.48 12.34
N PHE A 107 -2.47 -0.05 11.47
CA PHE A 107 -2.18 -0.74 10.23
C PHE A 107 -1.07 -1.77 10.43
N THR A 108 -1.18 -2.92 9.78
CA THR A 108 -0.17 -3.97 9.83
C THR A 108 -0.01 -4.59 8.45
N PRO A 109 1.16 -4.45 7.81
CA PRO A 109 2.32 -3.66 8.23
C PRO A 109 2.05 -2.15 8.28
N THR A 110 2.76 -1.43 9.14
CA THR A 110 2.74 0.05 9.23
C THR A 110 3.62 0.67 8.16
N SER A 111 4.75 0.03 7.86
CA SER A 111 5.67 0.47 6.82
C SER A 111 6.20 -0.72 6.04
N GLY A 112 6.52 -0.51 4.77
CA GLY A 112 7.06 -1.58 3.95
C GLY A 112 7.33 -1.19 2.51
N HIS A 113 7.78 -2.17 1.72
CA HIS A 113 8.08 -2.02 0.30
C HIS A 113 7.03 -2.75 -0.56
N VAL A 114 6.73 -2.16 -1.72
CA VAL A 114 5.92 -2.76 -2.78
C VAL A 114 6.70 -2.67 -4.09
N ALA A 115 7.27 -3.80 -4.50
CA ALA A 115 8.01 -3.90 -5.74
C ALA A 115 7.12 -3.75 -6.99
N SER A 116 7.75 -3.54 -8.13
CA SER A 116 7.08 -3.48 -9.43
C SER A 116 6.22 -4.72 -9.67
N ARG A 117 4.98 -4.53 -10.14
CA ARG A 117 3.99 -5.60 -10.40
C ARG A 117 3.69 -6.49 -9.19
N GLN A 118 4.01 -6.04 -7.98
CA GLN A 118 3.75 -6.77 -6.75
C GLN A 118 2.68 -6.07 -5.92
N SER A 119 2.26 -6.76 -4.86
CA SER A 119 1.24 -6.26 -3.97
C SER A 119 1.54 -6.65 -2.52
N LYS A 120 0.99 -5.89 -1.59
CA LYS A 120 1.21 -6.06 -0.16
C LYS A 120 -0.12 -6.05 0.58
N ASN A 121 -0.40 -7.13 1.31
CA ASN A 121 -1.58 -7.22 2.16
C ASN A 121 -1.40 -6.35 3.40
N ILE A 122 -2.39 -5.52 3.68
CA ILE A 122 -2.50 -4.65 4.84
C ILE A 122 -3.72 -5.09 5.66
N THR A 123 -3.57 -5.13 6.98
CA THR A 123 -4.67 -5.32 7.91
C THR A 123 -4.80 -4.06 8.75
N ALA A 124 -5.92 -3.36 8.62
CA ALA A 124 -6.26 -2.25 9.48
C ALA A 124 -7.11 -2.78 10.64
N THR A 125 -6.65 -2.56 11.85
CA THR A 125 -7.27 -3.04 13.09
C THR A 125 -7.82 -1.86 13.87
N PHE A 126 -9.13 -1.83 14.08
CA PHE A 126 -9.82 -0.84 14.89
C PHE A 126 -10.04 -1.33 16.32
N LEU A 127 -9.80 -0.47 17.30
CA LEU A 127 -10.13 -0.67 18.71
C LEU A 127 -10.50 0.67 19.36
N SER A 128 -11.61 0.71 20.08
CA SER A 128 -11.94 1.82 20.96
C SER A 128 -12.31 1.34 22.37
N SER A 129 -11.78 2.02 23.38
CA SER A 129 -12.15 1.84 24.78
C SER A 129 -13.27 2.78 25.24
N THR A 130 -13.56 3.81 24.44
CA THR A 130 -14.55 4.87 24.69
C THR A 130 -15.61 4.90 23.59
N PRO A 131 -16.88 5.22 23.92
CA PRO A 131 -17.92 5.38 22.90
C PRO A 131 -17.64 6.64 22.07
N GLU A 132 -17.30 6.42 20.80
CA GLU A 132 -16.92 7.48 19.86
C GLU A 132 -17.59 7.29 18.51
N VAL A 133 -17.93 8.41 17.87
CA VAL A 133 -18.42 8.45 16.49
C VAL A 133 -17.29 8.99 15.62
N LEU A 134 -16.64 8.11 14.86
CA LEU A 134 -15.58 8.48 13.92
C LEU A 134 -16.16 8.48 12.51
N GLU A 135 -16.38 9.68 11.96
CA GLU A 135 -16.87 9.85 10.59
C GLU A 135 -15.87 10.71 9.80
N LYS A 136 -15.44 10.23 8.62
CA LYS A 136 -14.53 10.94 7.71
C LYS A 136 -13.22 11.38 8.37
N VAL A 137 -12.71 10.58 9.30
CA VAL A 137 -11.38 10.79 9.88
C VAL A 137 -10.33 10.41 8.83
N GLU A 138 -9.44 11.35 8.51
CA GLU A 138 -8.39 11.14 7.52
C GLU A 138 -7.15 10.52 8.18
N ILE A 139 -6.62 9.45 7.57
CA ILE A 139 -5.32 8.86 7.92
C ILE A 139 -4.48 8.85 6.65
N GLN A 140 -3.30 9.45 6.70
CA GLN A 140 -2.43 9.55 5.53
C GLN A 140 -1.58 8.28 5.37
N CYS A 141 -1.37 7.90 4.11
CA CYS A 141 -0.38 6.91 3.71
C CYS A 141 0.63 7.58 2.79
N ASN A 142 1.86 7.67 3.24
CA ASN A 142 2.95 8.31 2.51
C ASN A 142 3.61 7.30 1.58
N PHE A 143 3.82 7.68 0.32
CA PHE A 143 4.54 6.85 -0.65
C PHE A 143 5.78 7.57 -1.17
N ALA A 144 6.90 6.85 -1.23
CA ALA A 144 8.10 7.32 -1.89
C ALA A 144 8.61 6.29 -2.90
N ARG A 145 9.03 6.79 -4.07
CA ARG A 145 9.70 5.96 -5.09
C ARG A 145 11.08 5.57 -4.61
N ILE A 146 11.42 4.29 -4.73
CA ILE A 146 12.72 3.76 -4.32
C ILE A 146 13.38 2.99 -5.46
N LYS A 147 14.72 2.99 -5.45
CA LYS A 147 15.55 2.14 -6.31
C LYS A 147 16.16 1.04 -5.45
N ILE A 148 15.74 -0.20 -5.66
CA ILE A 148 16.31 -1.35 -4.97
C ILE A 148 17.65 -1.68 -5.63
N LYS A 149 18.75 -1.57 -4.87
CA LYS A 149 20.10 -1.92 -5.32
C LYS A 149 20.31 -3.44 -5.09
N GLY A 150 20.51 -4.21 -6.15
CA GLY A 150 20.79 -5.65 -6.06
C GLY A 150 20.20 -6.45 -7.23
N LYS A 151 20.63 -7.71 -7.40
CA LYS A 151 19.97 -8.63 -8.35
C LYS A 151 18.56 -8.92 -7.83
N TYR A 152 17.56 -8.94 -8.72
CA TYR A 152 16.11 -9.06 -8.45
C TYR A 152 15.68 -10.39 -7.77
N ASN A 153 16.63 -11.14 -7.23
CA ASN A 153 16.48 -12.52 -6.76
C ASN A 153 16.63 -12.67 -5.24
N ASP A 154 16.74 -11.57 -4.50
CA ASP A 154 16.93 -11.61 -3.05
C ASP A 154 15.70 -11.10 -2.32
N MET A 155 15.39 -11.67 -1.16
CA MET A 155 14.19 -11.43 -0.35
C MET A 155 13.97 -9.96 0.08
N THR A 156 14.86 -9.05 -0.29
CA THR A 156 14.81 -7.59 -0.04
C THR A 156 13.70 -6.86 -0.78
N SER A 157 13.10 -7.47 -1.82
CA SER A 157 12.00 -6.91 -2.60
C SER A 157 10.65 -6.88 -1.84
N VAL A 158 10.55 -7.63 -0.73
CA VAL A 158 9.29 -7.88 -0.02
C VAL A 158 9.34 -7.39 1.43
N TRP A 159 10.27 -6.50 1.77
CA TRP A 159 10.44 -6.00 3.14
C TRP A 159 9.17 -5.32 3.70
N ASP A 160 8.88 -5.55 4.98
CA ASP A 160 7.95 -4.77 5.81
C ASP A 160 8.32 -4.90 7.30
N ASP A 161 7.72 -4.07 8.13
CA ASP A 161 7.98 -3.96 9.58
C ASP A 161 7.62 -5.21 10.40
N ARG A 162 7.02 -6.24 9.79
CA ARG A 162 6.78 -7.55 10.43
C ARG A 162 8.02 -8.45 10.39
N GLN A 163 9.02 -8.11 9.58
CA GLN A 163 10.25 -8.88 9.46
C GLN A 163 11.29 -8.40 10.50
N THR A 164 11.83 -9.32 11.30
CA THR A 164 12.89 -9.02 12.28
C THR A 164 14.24 -9.53 11.78
N LEU A 165 15.30 -8.69 11.86
CA LEU A 165 16.66 -9.10 11.54
C LEU A 165 17.34 -9.71 12.78
N ALA A 166 17.76 -10.97 12.69
CA ALA A 166 18.60 -11.59 13.72
C ALA A 166 20.10 -11.35 13.41
N LYS A 167 20.83 -10.74 14.36
CA LYS A 167 22.28 -10.58 14.30
C LYS A 167 22.95 -11.58 15.24
N TRP A 168 23.54 -12.63 14.68
CA TRP A 168 24.33 -13.60 15.45
C TRP A 168 25.74 -13.04 15.68
N SER A 169 26.10 -12.78 16.94
CA SER A 169 27.49 -12.56 17.33
C SER A 169 28.08 -13.85 17.89
N ARG A 170 29.24 -14.27 17.38
CA ARG A 170 30.01 -15.33 18.03
C ARG A 170 30.58 -14.77 19.33
N SER A 171 30.27 -15.39 20.46
CA SER A 171 31.02 -15.14 21.69
C SER A 171 32.47 -15.62 21.49
N PRO A 172 33.48 -14.93 22.02
CA PRO A 172 34.84 -15.46 22.09
C PRO A 172 34.81 -16.82 22.79
N PRO A 173 35.67 -17.79 22.40
CA PRO A 173 35.81 -19.02 23.16
C PRO A 173 36.21 -18.68 24.60
N VAL A 174 35.46 -19.23 25.56
CA VAL A 174 35.83 -19.17 26.97
C VAL A 174 37.15 -19.94 27.08
N ILE A 175 38.23 -19.22 27.36
CA ILE A 175 39.49 -19.84 27.77
C ILE A 175 39.24 -20.29 29.21
N GLU A 176 38.95 -21.57 29.41
CA GLU A 176 39.02 -22.19 30.74
C GLU A 176 40.49 -22.13 31.17
N SER A 177 40.80 -21.22 32.10
CA SER A 177 42.08 -21.23 32.82
C SER A 177 42.07 -22.43 33.75
N SER A 178 42.80 -23.47 33.38
CA SER A 178 43.14 -24.59 34.26
C SER A 178 44.16 -24.10 35.30
N ASP A 179 43.69 -23.52 36.39
CA ASP A 179 44.50 -23.37 37.60
C ASP A 179 44.50 -24.71 38.33
N GLU A 180 45.45 -25.58 37.97
CA GLU A 180 45.82 -26.74 38.80
C GLU A 180 46.65 -26.23 40.00
N GLU A 181 45.98 -26.02 41.15
CA GLU A 181 46.68 -25.95 42.44
C GLU A 181 47.13 -27.35 42.86
N THR A 182 48.41 -27.66 42.61
CA THR A 182 49.08 -28.84 43.16
C THR A 182 49.27 -28.65 44.67
N ILE A 183 48.44 -29.30 45.48
CA ILE A 183 48.68 -29.46 46.93
C ILE A 183 49.62 -30.65 47.11
N GLU A 184 50.93 -30.40 47.25
CA GLU A 184 51.87 -31.42 47.73
C GLU A 184 51.69 -31.61 49.25
N SER A 185 51.06 -32.72 49.62
CA SER A 185 51.05 -33.27 50.98
C SER A 185 52.39 -33.92 51.30
N ASN A 186 53.16 -33.31 52.19
CA ASN A 186 54.46 -33.77 52.64
C ASN A 186 54.30 -34.57 53.94
N ASP A 187 54.08 -35.88 53.83
CA ASP A 187 54.18 -36.83 54.95
C ASP A 187 55.40 -37.73 54.74
N GLN A 188 56.42 -37.56 55.57
CA GLN A 188 57.50 -38.52 55.71
C GLN A 188 57.76 -38.81 57.19
N TYR A 189 57.77 -40.12 57.48
CA TYR A 189 57.88 -40.83 58.76
C TYR A 189 59.03 -40.41 59.68
#